data_AF-A0A2J0MGQ0-F1
#
_entry.id   AF-A0A2J0MGQ0-F1
#
_cell.length_a   1.000
_cell.length_b   1.000
_cell.length_c   1.000
_cell.angle_alpha   90.00
_cell.angle_beta   90.00
_cell.angle_gamma   90.00
#
_symmetry.space_group_name_H-M   'P 1'
#
loop_
_entity.id
_entity.type
_entity.pdbx_description
1 polymer ?
#
loop_
_entity_poly.entity_id
_entity_poly.type
_entity_poly.pdbx_seq_one_letter_code
_entity_poly.pdbx_strand_id
1 'polypeptide(L)' 'MVKNSKNQHRLIIMVDDFKKYLSVRDISEKFGVTEEWIRDLIQAKKIKATKIGQWRVKPQDLEKFIKSRRNY' A
#
# COMPACT_ATOMS: atom_id res chain seq x y z
N MET A 1 23.91 -21.25 -21.72
CA MET A 1 23.36 -21.11 -20.35
C MET A 1 21.95 -20.52 -20.43
N VAL A 2 20.93 -21.35 -20.56
CA VAL A 2 19.54 -20.90 -20.71
C VAL A 2 18.97 -20.59 -19.32
N LYS A 3 18.74 -19.31 -19.01
CA LYS A 3 18.06 -18.90 -17.77
C LYS A 3 16.64 -19.48 -17.79
N ASN A 4 16.34 -20.32 -16.81
CA ASN A 4 15.06 -21.03 -16.66
C ASN A 4 13.88 -20.04 -16.57
N SER A 5 13.13 -19.89 -17.66
CA SER A 5 12.01 -18.95 -17.84
C SER A 5 10.92 -19.09 -16.75
N LYS A 6 10.74 -20.29 -16.18
CA LYS A 6 9.79 -20.57 -15.10
C LYS A 6 10.17 -19.87 -13.78
N ASN A 7 11.47 -19.75 -13.48
CA ASN A 7 11.94 -19.06 -12.27
C ASN A 7 11.82 -17.53 -12.41
N GLN A 8 12.01 -17.00 -13.62
CA GLN A 8 11.84 -15.57 -13.87
C GLN A 8 10.38 -15.14 -13.73
N HIS A 9 9.43 -15.91 -14.28
CA HIS A 9 8.00 -15.63 -14.10
C HIS A 9 7.55 -15.63 -12.62
N ARG A 10 8.03 -16.60 -11.83
CA ARG A 10 7.69 -16.69 -10.40
C ARG A 10 8.22 -15.49 -9.60
N LEU A 11 9.42 -15.02 -9.94
CA LEU A 11 10.02 -13.83 -9.33
C LEU A 11 9.28 -12.54 -9.73
N ILE A 12 8.85 -12.42 -10.99
CA ILE A 12 8.10 -11.24 -11.48
C ILE A 12 6.76 -11.12 -10.75
N ILE A 13 6.04 -12.23 -10.56
CA ILE A 13 4.75 -12.25 -9.83
C ILE A 13 4.95 -11.83 -8.36
N MET A 14 6.00 -12.34 -7.69
CA MET A 14 6.31 -11.95 -6.31
C MET A 14 6.74 -10.48 -6.18
N VAL A 15 7.53 -9.95 -7.12
CA VAL A 15 7.93 -8.54 -7.13
C VAL A 15 6.74 -7.61 -7.36
N ASP A 16 5.75 -8.03 -8.15
CA ASP A 16 4.52 -7.27 -8.38
C ASP A 16 3.60 -7.24 -7.14
N ASP A 17 3.60 -8.29 -6.32
CA ASP A 17 2.88 -8.31 -5.04
C ASP A 17 3.44 -7.32 -4.01
N PHE A 18 4.75 -7.05 -4.01
CA PHE A 18 5.35 -6.02 -3.13
C PHE A 18 5.09 -4.59 -3.61
N LYS A 19 4.86 -4.37 -4.91
CA LYS A 19 4.33 -3.10 -5.42
C LYS A 19 2.92 -2.77 -4.92
N LYS A 20 2.20 -3.74 -4.34
CA LYS A 20 0.82 -3.55 -3.83
C LYS A 20 0.75 -2.90 -2.45
N TYR A 21 1.88 -2.45 -1.87
CA TYR A 21 1.88 -1.84 -0.54
C TYR A 21 2.50 -0.44 -0.58
N LEU A 22 1.65 0.57 -0.38
CA LEU A 22 2.08 1.95 -0.28
C LEU A 22 2.65 2.23 1.11
N SER A 23 3.78 2.91 1.17
CA SER A 23 4.25 3.50 2.43
C SER A 23 3.41 4.71 2.81
N VAL A 24 3.50 5.11 4.07
CA VAL A 24 2.89 6.37 4.54
C VAL A 24 3.36 7.57 3.71
N ARG A 25 4.65 7.60 3.35
CA ARG A 25 5.22 8.65 2.51
C ARG A 25 4.65 8.65 1.09
N ASP A 26 4.53 7.48 0.46
CA ASP A 26 3.95 7.38 -0.89
C ASP A 26 2.49 7.89 -0.93
N ILE A 27 1.74 7.60 0.14
CA ILE A 27 0.34 8.06 0.28
C ILE A 27 0.31 9.57 0.51
N SER A 28 1.20 10.09 1.35
CA SER A 28 1.35 11.52 1.62
C SER A 28 1.62 12.29 0.33
N GLU A 29 2.61 11.86 -0.45
CA GLU A 29 2.99 12.51 -1.70
C GLU A 29 1.89 12.39 -2.77
N LYS A 30 1.23 11.23 -2.87
CA LYS A 30 0.20 11.00 -3.90
C LYS A 30 -1.12 11.73 -3.66
N PHE A 31 -1.51 11.87 -2.39
CA PHE A 31 -2.80 12.46 -2.01
C PHE A 31 -2.69 13.85 -1.39
N GLY A 32 -1.47 14.37 -1.19
CA GLY A 32 -1.24 15.69 -0.62
C GLY A 32 -1.67 15.82 0.85
N VAL A 33 -1.58 14.73 1.62
CA VAL A 33 -1.96 14.68 3.04
C VAL A 33 -0.74 14.52 3.91
N THR A 34 -0.79 14.91 5.19
CA THR A 34 0.37 14.76 6.09
C THR A 34 0.58 13.30 6.50
N GLU A 35 1.84 12.91 6.70
CA GLU A 35 2.17 11.57 7.21
C GLU A 35 1.55 11.31 8.59
N GLU A 36 1.49 12.32 9.44
CA GLU A 36 0.89 12.26 10.78
C GLU A 36 -0.59 11.88 10.68
N TRP A 37 -1.34 12.54 9.81
CA TRP A 37 -2.74 12.21 9.57
C TRP A 37 -2.93 10.76 9.12
N ILE A 38 -2.06 10.26 8.24
CA ILE A 38 -2.11 8.85 7.82
C ILE A 38 -1.81 7.91 9.01
N ARG A 39 -0.81 8.24 9.84
CA ARG A 39 -0.50 7.46 11.06
C ARG A 39 -1.67 7.45 12.04
N ASP A 40 -2.34 8.58 12.23
CA ASP A 40 -3.54 8.69 13.07
C ASP A 40 -4.66 7.79 12.54
N LEU A 41 -4.87 7.74 11.23
CA LEU A 41 -5.88 6.86 10.62
C LEU A 41 -5.57 5.37 10.83
N ILE A 42 -4.29 5.01 10.79
CA ILE A 42 -3.83 3.65 11.06
C ILE A 42 -4.04 3.32 12.54
N GLN A 43 -3.66 4.22 13.44
CA GLN A 43 -3.79 4.03 14.89
C GLN A 43 -5.26 3.97 15.33
N ALA A 44 -6.11 4.81 14.74
CA ALA A 44 -7.56 4.80 14.91
C ALA A 44 -8.25 3.61 14.20
N LYS A 45 -7.48 2.71 13.57
CA LYS A 45 -7.97 1.52 12.82
C LYS A 45 -8.99 1.87 11.73
N LYS A 46 -8.95 3.08 11.19
CA LYS A 46 -9.83 3.54 10.11
C LYS A 46 -9.37 3.01 8.75
N ILE A 47 -8.08 2.77 8.59
CA ILE A 47 -7.48 2.14 7.41
C ILE A 47 -6.71 0.90 7.85
N LYS A 48 -6.81 -0.19 7.07
CA LYS A 48 -6.01 -1.39 7.29
C LYS A 48 -4.58 -1.16 6.83
N ALA A 49 -3.64 -1.36 7.75
CA ALA A 49 -2.21 -1.33 7.46
C ALA A 49 -1.52 -2.55 8.05
N THR A 50 -0.46 -2.99 7.39
CA THR A 50 0.41 -4.08 7.82
C THR A 50 1.76 -3.49 8.20
N LYS A 51 2.33 -3.91 9.33
CA LYS A 51 3.67 -3.48 9.75
C LYS A 51 4.72 -4.40 9.12
N ILE A 52 5.43 -3.91 8.10
CA ILE A 52 6.54 -4.60 7.42
C ILE A 52 7.77 -3.71 7.54
N GLY A 53 8.38 -3.70 8.72
CA GLY A 53 9.36 -2.69 9.15
C GLY A 53 8.69 -1.33 9.41
N GLN A 54 8.18 -0.73 8.35
CA GLN A 54 7.33 0.46 8.38
C GLN A 54 5.85 0.11 8.17
N TRP A 55 4.96 1.05 8.46
CA TRP A 55 3.54 0.91 8.14
C TRP A 55 3.33 0.91 6.62
N ARG A 56 2.63 -0.11 6.15
CA ARG A 56 2.32 -0.34 4.73
C ARG A 56 0.82 -0.51 4.55
N VAL A 57 0.24 0.19 3.59
CA VAL A 57 -1.20 0.20 3.32
C VAL A 57 -1.45 -0.39 1.93
N LYS A 58 -2.44 -1.27 1.82
CA LYS A 58 -2.89 -1.75 0.51
C LYS A 58 -3.68 -0.63 -0.19
N PRO A 59 -3.41 -0.31 -1.46
CA PRO A 59 -4.15 0.69 -2.23
C PRO A 59 -5.67 0.47 -2.17
N GLN A 60 -6.10 -0.79 -2.19
CA GLN A 60 -7.52 -1.18 -2.15
C GLN A 60 -8.22 -0.75 -0.84
N ASP A 61 -7.53 -0.89 0.30
CA ASP A 61 -8.09 -0.50 1.60
C ASP A 61 -8.14 1.03 1.74
N LEU A 62 -7.13 1.72 1.22
CA LEU A 62 -7.12 3.18 1.15
C LEU A 62 -8.23 3.72 0.24
N GLU A 63 -8.44 3.11 -0.93
CA GLU A 63 -9.50 3.51 -1.86
C GLU A 63 -10.90 3.32 -1.24
N LYS A 64 -11.12 2.20 -0.54
CA LYS A 64 -12.36 1.96 0.22
C LYS A 64 -12.61 3.04 1.26
N PHE A 65 -11.57 3.45 1.98
CA PHE A 65 -11.67 4.52 2.97
C PHE A 65 -11.99 5.89 2.35
N ILE A 66 -11.38 6.22 1.21
CA ILE A 66 -11.69 7.47 0.51
C ILE A 66 -13.13 7.46 0.01
N LYS A 67 -13.58 6.33 -0.57
CA LYS A 67 -14.97 6.16 -1.04
C LYS A 67 -15.99 6.29 0.09
N SER A 68 -15.71 5.75 1.28
CA SER A 68 -16.65 5.82 2.41
C SER A 68 -16.81 7.22 3.02
N ARG A 69 -15.89 8.15 2.73
CA ARG A 69 -15.97 9.54 3.20
C ARG A 69 -16.51 10.52 2.16
N ARG A 70 -16.84 10.07 0.94
CA ARG A 70 -17.49 10.95 -0.04
C ARG A 70 -18.91 11.25 0.42
N ASN A 71 -19.21 12.52 0.59
CA ASN A 71 -20.58 13.01 0.76
C ASN A 71 -21.07 13.43 -0.63
N TYR A 72 -22.10 12.75 -1.16
CA TYR A 72 -22.77 13.11 -2.42
C TYR A 72 -24.05 13.88 -2.12
#